data_AF-A0A9E3CZU2-F1
#
_entry.id   AF-A0A9E3CZU2-F1
#
_cell.length_a   1.000
_cell.length_b   1.000
_cell.length_c   1.000
_cell.angle_alpha   90.00
_cell.angle_beta   90.00
_cell.angle_gamma   90.00
#
_symmetry.space_group_name_H-M   'P 1'
#
loop_
_entity.id
_entity.type
_entity.pdbx_description
1 polymer ?
#
loop_
_entity_poly.entity_id
_entity_poly.type
_entity_poly.pdbx_seq_one_letter_code
_entity_poly.pdbx_strand_id
1 'polypeptide(L)'
;MISVAIFFISFACLLAGAWIGMTVRRILPEHHLSPASTDVIKLATNLLATLVALVLSLLVSSANAFYGMIENEYRGALANIVRFDQYLQAYGPETHDLRRQVRQAILGSFREHWPHDDFGPEDAAVVASVNPVIDLQKRILDLDATTPSQKWFQAQALQRLNEAARIRQLTSGVESTRSMPVPIVIALLAAATAIFVSFSLLVKPNPTVITALATVAVAVSGALFLIVELNTPFSGVMQLSSGPAHAVLTALGK
;
A
#
# COMPACT_ATOMS: atom_id res chain seq x y z
N MET A 1 -4.84 3.48 9.95
CA MET A 1 -5.42 4.68 10.62
C MET A 1 -5.53 5.88 9.68
N ILE A 2 -4.48 6.22 8.91
CA ILE A 2 -4.47 7.37 7.99
C ILE A 2 -5.55 7.25 6.90
N SER A 3 -5.75 6.05 6.32
CA SER A 3 -6.80 5.79 5.33
C SER A 3 -8.20 6.09 5.85
N VAL A 4 -8.53 5.62 7.05
CA VAL A 4 -9.81 5.89 7.73
C VAL A 4 -10.00 7.40 7.99
N ALA A 5 -8.95 8.11 8.40
CA ALA A 5 -9.02 9.55 8.57
C ALA A 5 -9.32 10.27 7.24
N ILE A 6 -8.67 9.85 6.14
CA ILE A 6 -8.92 10.40 4.80
C ILE A 6 -10.36 10.14 4.35
N PHE A 7 -10.93 8.97 4.65
CA PHE A 7 -12.35 8.70 4.39
C PHE A 7 -13.24 9.74 5.06
N PHE A 8 -13.10 9.95 6.37
CA PHE A 8 -13.94 10.89 7.11
C PHE A 8 -13.71 12.35 6.71
N ILE A 9 -12.46 12.75 6.47
CA ILE A 9 -12.11 14.11 6.02
C ILE A 9 -12.73 14.38 4.65
N SER A 10 -12.59 13.45 3.71
CA SER A 10 -13.15 13.57 2.36
C SER A 10 -14.67 13.64 2.41
N PHE A 11 -15.29 12.75 3.18
CA PHE A 11 -16.74 12.71 3.37
C PHE A 11 -17.28 14.02 3.95
N ALA A 12 -16.64 14.52 5.01
CA ALA A 12 -16.98 15.80 5.63
C ALA A 12 -16.80 16.97 4.67
N CYS A 13 -15.73 16.98 3.86
CA CYS A 13 -15.47 18.02 2.87
C CYS A 13 -16.55 18.07 1.78
N LEU A 14 -16.97 16.90 1.26
CA LEU A 14 -18.03 16.80 0.25
C LEU A 14 -19.38 17.26 0.81
N LEU A 15 -19.72 16.86 2.04
CA LEU A 15 -20.94 17.32 2.71
C LEU A 15 -20.90 18.82 3.02
N ALA A 16 -19.75 19.36 3.41
CA ALA A 16 -19.56 20.79 3.61
C ALA A 16 -19.76 21.55 2.29
N GLY A 17 -19.26 21.04 1.17
CA GLY A 17 -19.53 21.58 -0.16
C GLY A 17 -21.02 21.62 -0.50
N ALA A 18 -21.74 20.52 -0.23
CA ALA A 18 -23.19 20.51 -0.42
C ALA A 18 -23.90 21.55 0.45
N TRP A 19 -23.53 21.64 1.73
CA TRP A 19 -24.07 22.64 2.66
C TRP A 19 -23.80 24.07 2.18
N ILE A 20 -22.58 24.36 1.74
CA ILE A 20 -22.22 25.67 1.17
C ILE A 20 -23.08 25.97 -0.06
N GLY A 21 -23.26 25.01 -0.96
CA GLY A 21 -24.14 25.19 -2.13
C GLY A 21 -25.58 25.51 -1.73
N MET A 22 -26.12 24.81 -0.72
CA MET A 22 -27.48 25.06 -0.21
C MET A 22 -27.62 26.43 0.47
N THR A 23 -26.63 26.90 1.21
CA THR A 23 -26.67 28.21 1.88
C THR A 23 -26.49 29.35 0.88
N VAL A 24 -25.54 29.24 -0.05
CA VAL A 24 -25.31 30.20 -1.13
C VAL A 24 -26.57 30.37 -1.98
N ARG A 25 -27.27 29.27 -2.29
CA ARG A 25 -28.57 29.30 -2.98
C ARG A 25 -29.64 30.14 -2.27
N ARG A 26 -29.64 30.18 -0.94
CA ARG A 26 -30.61 31.01 -0.17
C ARG A 26 -30.32 32.50 -0.26
N ILE A 27 -29.08 32.87 -0.60
CA ILE A 27 -28.59 34.26 -0.61
C ILE A 27 -28.59 34.82 -2.05
N LEU A 28 -28.58 33.97 -3.08
CA LEU A 28 -28.50 34.42 -4.47
C LEU A 28 -29.83 35.02 -4.98
N PRO A 29 -29.79 36.22 -5.60
CA PRO A 29 -30.94 36.79 -6.31
C PRO A 29 -31.34 35.94 -7.53
N GLU A 30 -32.64 35.91 -7.85
CA GLU A 30 -33.23 35.06 -8.91
C GLU A 30 -32.61 35.28 -10.31
N HIS A 31 -32.00 36.43 -10.56
CA HIS A 31 -31.41 36.81 -11.85
C HIS A 31 -30.16 35.99 -12.20
N HIS A 32 -29.42 35.49 -11.21
CA HIS A 32 -28.25 34.60 -11.42
C HIS A 32 -28.63 33.12 -11.57
N LEU A 33 -29.89 32.77 -11.26
CA LEU A 33 -30.46 31.44 -11.40
C LEU A 33 -31.33 31.32 -12.66
N SER A 34 -31.03 32.13 -13.69
CA SER A 34 -31.73 32.03 -14.98
C SER A 34 -31.59 30.60 -15.55
N PRO A 35 -32.58 30.10 -16.31
CA PRO A 35 -32.52 28.76 -16.90
C PRO A 35 -31.26 28.56 -17.75
N ALA A 36 -30.90 29.56 -18.58
CA ALA A 36 -29.73 29.50 -19.44
C ALA A 36 -28.41 29.41 -18.64
N SER A 37 -28.24 30.19 -17.58
CA SER A 37 -27.05 30.13 -16.72
C SER A 37 -26.96 28.79 -15.99
N THR A 38 -28.09 28.29 -15.49
CA THR A 38 -28.18 27.00 -14.80
C THR A 38 -27.80 25.84 -15.71
N ASP A 39 -28.23 25.86 -16.98
CA ASP A 39 -27.91 24.80 -17.93
C ASP A 39 -26.43 24.78 -18.31
N VAL A 40 -25.78 25.95 -18.46
CA VAL A 40 -24.33 26.03 -18.64
C VAL A 40 -23.58 25.48 -17.43
N ILE A 41 -24.01 25.83 -16.21
CA ILE A 41 -23.37 25.31 -14.97
C ILE A 41 -23.55 23.79 -14.87
N LYS A 42 -24.72 23.25 -15.21
CA LYS A 42 -24.95 21.80 -15.24
C LYS A 42 -24.03 21.11 -16.24
N LEU A 43 -23.90 21.65 -17.46
CA LEU A 43 -23.05 21.08 -18.49
C LEU A 43 -21.57 21.08 -18.05
N ALA A 44 -21.09 22.20 -17.49
CA ALA A 44 -19.74 22.31 -16.95
C ALA A 44 -19.50 21.37 -15.77
N THR A 45 -20.48 21.23 -14.87
CA THR A 45 -20.42 20.32 -13.71
C THR A 45 -20.40 18.86 -14.16
N ASN A 46 -21.19 18.50 -15.17
CA ASN A 46 -21.19 17.15 -15.75
C ASN A 46 -19.85 16.82 -16.40
N LEU A 47 -19.25 17.77 -17.13
CA LEU A 47 -17.91 17.60 -17.69
C LEU A 47 -16.84 17.47 -16.59
N LEU A 48 -16.94 18.24 -15.53
CA LEU A 48 -16.04 18.10 -14.39
C LEU A 48 -16.21 16.73 -13.70
N ALA A 49 -17.44 16.26 -13.57
CA ALA A 49 -17.74 14.95 -12.98
C ALA A 49 -17.15 13.79 -13.79
N THR A 50 -17.20 13.85 -15.12
CA THR A 50 -16.57 12.81 -15.95
C THR A 50 -15.05 12.82 -15.83
N LEU A 51 -14.42 13.99 -15.78
CA LEU A 51 -12.98 14.11 -15.53
C LEU A 51 -12.59 13.55 -14.15
N VAL A 52 -13.35 13.89 -13.10
CA VAL A 52 -13.15 13.36 -11.75
C VAL A 52 -13.28 11.83 -11.74
N ALA A 53 -14.30 11.28 -12.39
CA ALA A 53 -14.50 9.83 -12.46
C ALA A 53 -13.34 9.11 -13.16
N LEU A 54 -12.84 9.65 -14.27
CA LEU A 54 -11.70 9.11 -15.01
C LEU A 54 -10.42 9.13 -14.17
N VAL A 55 -10.11 10.26 -13.54
CA VAL A 55 -8.92 10.39 -12.69
C VAL A 55 -9.01 9.45 -11.49
N LEU A 56 -10.17 9.39 -10.84
CA LEU A 56 -10.40 8.49 -9.71
C LEU A 56 -10.20 7.02 -10.10
N SER A 57 -10.78 6.60 -11.23
CA SER A 57 -10.61 5.23 -11.76
C SER A 57 -9.15 4.92 -12.07
N LEU A 58 -8.40 5.87 -12.65
CA LEU A 58 -7.00 5.68 -12.98
C LEU A 58 -6.14 5.56 -11.72
N LEU A 59 -6.42 6.37 -10.69
CA LEU A 59 -5.73 6.29 -9.41
C LEU A 59 -5.99 4.97 -8.69
N VAL A 60 -7.23 4.49 -8.67
CA VAL A 60 -7.57 3.17 -8.10
C VAL A 60 -6.83 2.06 -8.85
N SER A 61 -6.86 2.10 -10.18
CA SER A 61 -6.16 1.12 -11.04
C SER A 61 -4.64 1.13 -10.79
N SER A 62 -4.03 2.31 -10.73
CA SER A 62 -2.61 2.48 -10.43
C SER A 62 -2.25 1.95 -9.04
N ALA A 63 -3.06 2.23 -8.03
CA ALA A 63 -2.83 1.75 -6.66
C ALA A 63 -2.97 0.22 -6.59
N ASN A 64 -3.94 -0.36 -7.28
CA ASN A 64 -4.12 -1.81 -7.35
C ASN A 64 -2.96 -2.50 -8.08
N ALA A 65 -2.49 -1.92 -9.18
CA ALA A 65 -1.32 -2.43 -9.90
C ALA A 65 -0.05 -2.37 -9.05
N PHE A 66 0.13 -1.30 -8.27
CA PHE A 66 1.22 -1.18 -7.30
C PHE A 66 1.12 -2.24 -6.20
N TYR A 67 -0.05 -2.41 -5.58
CA TYR A 67 -0.29 -3.45 -4.58
C TYR A 67 0.07 -4.83 -5.12
N GLY A 68 -0.41 -5.19 -6.32
CA GLY A 68 -0.11 -6.48 -6.95
C GLY A 68 1.36 -6.66 -7.30
N MET A 69 2.07 -5.59 -7.67
CA MET A 69 3.53 -5.62 -7.86
C MET A 69 4.25 -5.95 -6.55
N ILE A 70 3.92 -5.25 -5.46
CA ILE A 70 4.52 -5.50 -4.15
C ILE A 70 4.19 -6.89 -3.64
N GLU A 71 2.95 -7.37 -3.83
CA GLU A 71 2.56 -8.73 -3.47
C GLU A 71 3.39 -9.78 -4.21
N ASN A 72 3.57 -9.62 -5.52
CA ASN A 72 4.36 -10.55 -6.33
C ASN A 72 5.84 -10.53 -5.95
N GLU A 73 6.42 -9.35 -5.74
CA GLU A 73 7.80 -9.18 -5.31
C GLU A 73 8.03 -9.84 -3.93
N TYR A 74 7.10 -9.61 -3.00
CA TYR A 74 7.10 -10.23 -1.68
C TYR A 74 7.05 -11.76 -1.76
N ARG A 75 6.11 -12.32 -2.55
CA ARG A 75 6.04 -13.77 -2.78
C ARG A 75 7.31 -14.33 -3.43
N GLY A 76 7.92 -13.59 -4.35
CA GLY A 76 9.19 -13.93 -4.98
C GLY A 76 10.36 -13.96 -3.99
N ALA A 77 10.46 -12.95 -3.11
CA ALA A 77 11.45 -12.90 -2.06
C ALA A 77 11.32 -14.07 -1.08
N LEU A 78 10.09 -14.40 -0.67
CA LEU A 78 9.79 -15.56 0.16
C LEU A 78 10.21 -16.89 -0.50
N ALA A 79 9.95 -17.07 -1.80
CA ALA A 79 10.38 -18.26 -2.53
C ALA A 79 11.92 -18.36 -2.62
N ASN A 80 12.61 -17.23 -2.76
CA ASN A 80 14.07 -17.19 -2.76
C ASN A 80 14.67 -17.58 -1.40
N ILE A 81 14.02 -17.21 -0.29
CA ILE A 81 14.42 -17.64 1.07
C ILE A 81 14.38 -19.16 1.20
N VAL A 82 13.28 -19.79 0.75
CA VAL A 82 13.16 -21.26 0.79
C VAL A 82 14.23 -21.94 -0.05
N ARG A 83 14.50 -21.41 -1.26
CA ARG A 83 15.56 -21.95 -2.13
C ARG A 83 16.95 -21.79 -1.53
N PHE A 84 17.22 -20.65 -0.89
CA PHE A 84 18.47 -20.40 -0.19
C PHE A 84 18.70 -21.43 0.92
N ASP A 85 17.67 -21.72 1.72
CA ASP A 85 17.74 -22.76 2.76
C ASP A 85 18.00 -24.16 2.17
N GLN A 86 17.37 -24.49 1.03
CA GLN A 86 17.63 -25.75 0.33
C GLN A 86 19.08 -25.87 -0.17
N TYR A 87 19.70 -24.77 -0.61
CA TYR A 87 21.11 -24.78 -0.98
C TYR A 87 22.04 -24.96 0.23
N LEU A 88 21.71 -24.37 1.38
CA LEU A 88 22.44 -24.62 2.62
C LEU A 88 22.29 -26.07 3.08
N GLN A 89 21.08 -26.64 3.02
CA GLN A 89 20.85 -28.06 3.29
C GLN A 89 21.71 -28.95 2.38
N ALA A 90 21.78 -28.63 1.09
CA ALA A 90 22.57 -29.39 0.12
C ALA A 90 24.10 -29.24 0.30
N TYR A 91 24.56 -28.16 0.93
CA TYR A 91 25.99 -27.93 1.22
C TYR A 91 26.53 -28.91 2.26
N GLY A 92 25.72 -29.29 3.25
CA GLY A 92 26.07 -30.26 4.29
C GLY A 92 25.90 -29.77 5.73
N PRO A 93 26.27 -30.60 6.72
CA PRO A 93 25.94 -30.39 8.14
C PRO A 93 26.63 -29.17 8.77
N GLU A 94 27.71 -28.66 8.16
CA GLU A 94 28.44 -27.47 8.61
C GLU A 94 27.59 -26.18 8.55
N THR A 95 26.48 -26.18 7.80
CA THR A 95 25.59 -25.01 7.68
C THR A 95 24.49 -24.94 8.74
N HIS A 96 24.38 -25.93 9.63
CA HIS A 96 23.29 -26.01 10.63
C HIS A 96 23.18 -24.74 11.50
N ASP A 97 24.31 -24.20 11.94
CA ASP A 97 24.34 -22.98 12.77
C ASP A 97 23.97 -21.73 11.96
N LEU A 98 24.38 -21.66 10.70
CA LEU A 98 24.03 -20.56 9.79
C LEU A 98 22.53 -20.56 9.48
N ARG A 99 21.94 -21.75 9.24
CA ARG A 99 20.50 -21.92 8.98
C ARG A 99 19.65 -21.47 10.18
N ARG A 100 20.08 -21.78 11.41
CA ARG A 100 19.42 -21.30 12.64
C ARG A 100 19.43 -19.78 12.74
N GLN A 101 20.56 -19.14 12.47
CA GLN A 101 20.66 -17.66 12.51
C GLN A 101 19.84 -16.98 11.41
N VAL A 102 19.84 -17.53 10.19
CA VAL A 102 19.02 -17.02 9.08
C VAL A 102 17.54 -17.11 9.43
N ARG A 103 17.09 -18.24 9.99
CA ARG A 103 15.71 -18.43 10.43
C ARG A 103 15.33 -17.43 11.53
N GLN A 104 16.19 -17.18 12.51
CA GLN A 104 15.95 -16.17 13.55
C GLN A 104 15.87 -14.74 13.00
N ALA A 105 16.75 -14.37 12.07
CA ALA A 105 16.70 -13.05 11.42
C ALA A 105 15.42 -12.84 10.60
N ILE A 106 14.94 -13.89 9.93
CA ILE A 106 13.67 -13.89 9.18
C ILE A 106 12.48 -13.77 10.14
N LEU A 107 12.49 -14.53 11.24
CA LEU A 107 11.45 -14.46 12.29
C LEU A 107 11.34 -13.06 12.89
N GLY A 108 12.48 -12.41 13.19
CA GLY A 108 12.50 -11.03 13.65
C GLY A 108 11.86 -10.07 12.65
N SER A 109 12.24 -10.20 11.38
CA SER A 109 11.71 -9.34 10.31
C SER A 109 10.20 -9.53 10.10
N PHE A 110 9.68 -10.76 10.21
CA PHE A 110 8.24 -11.03 10.08
C PHE A 110 7.43 -10.51 11.27
N ARG A 111 7.92 -10.68 12.51
CA ARG A 111 7.25 -10.15 13.71
C ARG A 111 7.16 -8.62 13.71
N GLU A 112 8.15 -7.94 13.14
CA GLU A 112 8.10 -6.48 13.00
C GLU A 112 6.95 -6.02 12.07
N HIS A 113 6.63 -6.80 11.04
CA HIS A 113 5.56 -6.48 10.09
C HIS A 113 4.18 -7.01 10.54
N TRP A 114 4.11 -8.13 11.24
CA TRP A 114 2.87 -8.71 11.79
C TRP A 114 3.01 -9.01 13.29
N PRO A 115 2.97 -7.97 14.15
CA PRO A 115 3.18 -8.14 15.60
C PRO A 115 2.09 -8.94 16.31
N HIS A 116 0.94 -9.16 15.67
CA HIS A 116 -0.21 -9.86 16.25
C HIS A 116 -0.33 -11.33 15.79
N ASP A 117 0.51 -11.78 14.86
CA ASP A 117 0.47 -13.16 14.35
C ASP A 117 1.46 -14.07 15.09
N ASP A 118 1.04 -15.31 15.35
CA ASP A 118 1.84 -16.31 16.06
C ASP A 118 2.84 -17.01 15.13
N PHE A 119 4.09 -16.53 15.16
CA PHE A 119 5.22 -17.14 14.45
C PHE A 119 6.00 -18.17 15.29
N GLY A 120 5.44 -18.69 16.38
CA GLY A 120 6.07 -19.67 17.27
C GLY A 120 6.87 -19.06 18.43
N PRO A 121 7.54 -19.89 19.26
CA PRO A 121 8.18 -19.44 20.50
C PRO A 121 9.29 -18.40 20.27
N GLU A 122 9.45 -17.48 21.23
CA GLU A 122 10.56 -16.52 21.27
C GLU A 122 11.89 -17.25 21.56
N ASP A 123 12.54 -17.72 20.50
CA ASP A 123 13.97 -18.03 20.61
C ASP A 123 14.79 -16.73 20.55
N ALA A 124 15.75 -16.65 21.47
CA ALA A 124 16.41 -15.44 21.95
C ALA A 124 16.87 -14.44 20.88
N ALA A 125 16.59 -13.16 21.17
CA ALA A 125 17.23 -11.94 20.67
C ALA A 125 17.88 -12.04 19.28
N VAL A 126 17.15 -11.58 18.27
CA VAL A 126 17.74 -11.17 17.00
C VAL A 126 18.79 -10.11 17.31
N VAL A 127 20.06 -10.43 17.06
CA VAL A 127 21.11 -9.43 17.09
C VAL A 127 20.75 -8.43 15.98
N ALA A 128 20.26 -7.27 16.39
CA ALA A 128 19.96 -6.16 15.51
C ALA A 128 21.28 -5.67 14.89
N SER A 129 21.69 -6.29 13.79
CA SER A 129 22.82 -5.83 13.00
C SER A 129 22.39 -4.59 12.23
N VAL A 130 23.23 -3.56 12.23
CA VAL A 130 23.03 -2.31 11.45
C VAL A 130 22.88 -2.61 9.95
N ASN A 131 23.42 -3.74 9.46
CA ASN A 131 23.16 -4.23 8.11
C ASN A 131 23.20 -5.78 8.03
N PRO A 132 22.07 -6.48 8.24
CA PRO A 132 22.02 -7.96 8.34
C PRO A 132 22.49 -8.67 7.07
N VAL A 133 22.38 -8.01 5.92
CA VAL A 133 22.90 -8.51 4.65
C VAL A 133 24.43 -8.60 4.68
N ILE A 134 25.13 -7.56 5.15
CA ILE A 134 26.59 -7.53 5.14
C ILE A 134 27.17 -8.56 6.11
N ASP A 135 26.54 -8.76 7.27
CA ASP A 135 26.98 -9.77 8.22
C ASP A 135 26.74 -11.19 7.70
N LEU A 136 25.63 -11.43 6.99
CA LEU A 136 25.39 -12.69 6.31
C LEU A 136 26.39 -12.94 5.17
N GLN A 137 26.78 -11.92 4.39
CA GLN A 137 27.81 -12.06 3.35
C GLN A 137 29.15 -12.46 3.95
N LYS A 138 29.58 -11.80 5.03
CA LYS A 138 30.84 -12.13 5.73
C LYS A 138 30.84 -13.56 6.24
N ARG A 139 29.74 -14.00 6.86
CA ARG A 139 29.60 -15.38 7.34
C ARG A 139 29.57 -16.42 6.22
N ILE A 140 28.98 -16.10 5.07
CA ILE A 140 29.02 -16.99 3.90
C ILE A 140 30.45 -17.06 3.33
N LEU A 141 31.21 -15.97 3.34
CA LEU A 141 32.61 -15.93 2.92
C LEU A 141 33.57 -16.66 3.87
N ASP A 142 33.23 -16.71 5.16
CA ASP A 142 33.99 -17.44 6.20
C ASP A 142 33.78 -18.97 6.15
N LEU A 143 32.87 -19.49 5.31
CA LEU A 143 32.75 -20.94 5.10
C LEU A 143 33.97 -21.47 4.33
N ASP A 144 34.62 -22.48 4.89
CA ASP A 144 35.86 -23.07 4.37
C ASP A 144 35.56 -24.00 3.17
N ALA A 145 35.24 -23.38 2.02
CA ALA A 145 34.83 -24.08 0.81
C ALA A 145 36.02 -24.84 0.17
N THR A 146 36.23 -26.07 0.61
CA THR A 146 37.35 -26.93 0.17
C THR A 146 37.09 -27.65 -1.15
N THR A 147 35.82 -27.86 -1.53
CA THR A 147 35.42 -28.62 -2.73
C THR A 147 34.93 -27.69 -3.87
N PRO A 148 35.16 -28.02 -5.17
CA PRO A 148 34.64 -27.22 -6.29
C PRO A 148 33.11 -27.00 -6.27
N SER A 149 32.35 -28.00 -5.79
CA SER A 149 30.90 -27.90 -5.58
C SER A 149 30.54 -26.90 -4.47
N GLN A 150 31.27 -26.92 -3.35
CA GLN A 150 31.09 -25.99 -2.24
C GLN A 150 31.35 -24.53 -2.66
N LYS A 151 32.40 -24.30 -3.48
CA LYS A 151 32.68 -22.97 -4.04
C LYS A 151 31.56 -22.48 -4.97
N TRP A 152 30.96 -23.39 -5.75
CA TRP A 152 29.82 -23.05 -6.61
C TRP A 152 28.57 -22.67 -5.80
N PHE A 153 28.25 -23.42 -4.74
CA PHE A 153 27.12 -23.11 -3.86
C PHE A 153 27.34 -21.82 -3.06
N GLN A 154 28.56 -21.53 -2.62
CA GLN A 154 28.92 -20.29 -1.93
C GLN A 154 28.74 -19.06 -2.85
N ALA A 155 29.18 -19.17 -4.12
CA ALA A 155 28.98 -18.12 -5.11
C ALA A 155 27.48 -17.88 -5.42
N GLN A 156 26.69 -18.95 -5.53
CA GLN A 156 25.24 -18.85 -5.73
C GLN A 156 24.52 -18.23 -4.52
N ALA A 157 24.91 -18.61 -3.31
CA ALA A 157 24.39 -18.04 -2.07
C ALA A 157 24.63 -16.52 -1.99
N LEU A 158 25.85 -16.07 -2.30
CA LEU A 158 26.20 -14.64 -2.35
C LEU A 158 25.42 -13.89 -3.44
N GLN A 159 25.27 -14.48 -4.63
CA GLN A 159 24.52 -13.88 -5.72
C GLN A 159 23.04 -13.67 -5.35
N ARG A 160 22.42 -14.67 -4.71
CA ARG A 160 21.01 -14.59 -4.28
C ARG A 160 20.80 -13.65 -3.11
N LEU A 161 21.75 -13.59 -2.18
CA LEU A 161 21.71 -12.65 -1.06
C LEU A 161 21.83 -11.20 -1.54
N ASN A 162 22.68 -10.94 -2.55
CA ASN A 162 22.77 -9.63 -3.20
C ASN A 162 21.47 -9.24 -3.91
N GLU A 163 20.81 -10.19 -4.59
CA GLU A 163 19.52 -9.94 -5.22
C GLU A 163 18.43 -9.61 -4.19
N ALA A 164 18.36 -10.37 -3.09
CA ALA A 164 17.44 -10.10 -1.98
C ALA A 164 17.73 -8.76 -1.28
N ALA A 165 19.01 -8.39 -1.15
CA ALA A 165 19.42 -7.09 -0.62
C ALA A 165 19.01 -5.93 -1.52
N ARG A 166 19.03 -6.13 -2.84
CA ARG A 166 18.57 -5.17 -3.84
C ARG A 166 17.07 -4.94 -3.72
N ILE A 167 16.29 -6.02 -3.52
CA ILE A 167 14.85 -5.94 -3.24
C ILE A 167 14.59 -5.19 -1.94
N ARG A 168 15.31 -5.50 -0.85
CA ARG A 168 15.19 -4.77 0.42
C ARG A 168 15.54 -3.29 0.28
N GLN A 169 16.58 -2.96 -0.49
CA GLN A 169 16.92 -1.56 -0.81
C GLN A 169 15.84 -0.86 -1.63
N LEU A 170 15.19 -1.56 -2.55
CA LEU A 170 14.02 -1.04 -3.25
C LEU A 170 12.86 -0.82 -2.27
N THR A 171 12.57 -1.73 -1.34
CA THR A 171 11.51 -1.53 -0.34
C THR A 171 11.82 -0.38 0.63
N SER A 172 13.06 -0.26 1.12
CA SER A 172 13.49 0.86 1.99
C SER A 172 13.64 2.19 1.24
N GLY A 173 13.89 2.16 -0.07
CA GLY A 173 13.91 3.34 -0.94
C GLY A 173 12.54 3.74 -1.50
N VAL A 174 11.58 2.81 -1.53
CA VAL A 174 10.20 3.03 -1.97
C VAL A 174 9.39 3.83 -0.95
N GLU A 175 9.75 3.81 0.33
CA GLU A 175 9.24 4.79 1.31
C GLU A 175 9.51 6.24 0.87
N SER A 176 10.52 6.49 0.02
CA SER A 176 10.90 7.83 -0.44
C SER A 176 10.43 8.19 -1.85
N THR A 177 10.06 7.23 -2.72
CA THR A 177 10.08 7.48 -4.18
C THR A 177 8.73 7.40 -4.90
N ARG A 178 7.61 7.17 -4.20
CA ARG A 178 6.30 7.64 -4.69
C ARG A 178 5.25 7.67 -3.60
N SER A 179 5.40 8.62 -2.67
CA SER A 179 4.23 9.18 -1.99
C SER A 179 3.22 9.52 -3.07
N MET A 180 2.07 8.83 -3.04
CA MET A 180 0.86 9.14 -3.81
C MET A 180 0.82 10.64 -4.10
N PRO A 181 0.68 11.10 -5.35
CA PRO A 181 0.78 12.52 -5.67
C PRO A 181 -0.35 13.29 -4.98
N VAL A 182 -0.08 13.72 -3.75
CA VAL A 182 -0.99 14.45 -2.86
C VAL A 182 -1.64 15.63 -3.59
N PRO A 183 -0.94 16.36 -4.49
CA PRO A 183 -1.59 17.42 -5.27
C PRO A 183 -2.75 16.94 -6.13
N ILE A 184 -2.66 15.73 -6.73
CA ILE A 184 -3.73 15.18 -7.57
C ILE A 184 -4.95 14.83 -6.72
N VAL A 185 -4.73 14.28 -5.53
CA VAL A 185 -5.81 13.92 -4.59
C VAL A 185 -6.51 15.17 -4.07
N ILE A 186 -5.74 16.21 -3.72
CA ILE A 186 -6.29 17.51 -3.32
C ILE A 186 -7.09 18.13 -4.46
N ALA A 187 -6.57 18.13 -5.69
CA ALA A 187 -7.27 18.64 -6.85
C ALA A 187 -8.57 17.86 -7.14
N LEU A 188 -8.54 16.54 -6.98
CA LEU A 188 -9.70 15.67 -7.14
C LEU A 188 -10.76 15.93 -6.08
N LEU A 189 -10.36 16.06 -4.82
CA LEU A 189 -11.27 16.39 -3.72
C LEU A 189 -11.86 17.78 -3.90
N ALA A 190 -11.06 18.77 -4.30
CA ALA A 190 -11.55 20.12 -4.60
C ALA A 190 -12.56 20.12 -5.77
N ALA A 191 -12.27 19.39 -6.85
CA ALA A 191 -13.19 19.25 -7.98
C ALA A 191 -14.49 18.53 -7.59
N ALA A 192 -14.41 17.45 -6.81
CA ALA A 192 -15.57 16.74 -6.28
C ALA A 192 -16.42 17.64 -5.37
N THR A 193 -15.79 18.41 -4.47
CA THR A 193 -16.49 19.38 -3.63
C THR A 193 -17.17 20.46 -4.46
N ALA A 194 -16.52 20.97 -5.52
CA ALA A 194 -17.12 21.93 -6.44
C ALA A 194 -18.37 21.37 -7.15
N ILE A 195 -18.35 20.08 -7.54
CA ILE A 195 -19.54 19.40 -8.10
C ILE A 195 -20.69 19.37 -7.09
N PHE A 196 -20.40 19.05 -5.83
CA PHE A 196 -21.39 19.02 -4.74
C PHE A 196 -21.99 20.40 -4.47
N VAL A 197 -21.15 21.45 -4.49
CA VAL A 197 -21.59 22.85 -4.40
C VAL A 197 -22.53 23.16 -5.56
N SER A 198 -22.14 22.86 -6.81
CA SER A 198 -22.95 23.13 -8.00
C SER A 198 -24.31 22.42 -7.96
N PHE A 199 -24.36 21.13 -7.68
CA PHE A 199 -25.64 20.41 -7.62
C PHE A 199 -26.56 20.94 -6.51
N SER A 200 -25.99 21.28 -5.35
CA SER A 200 -26.74 21.81 -4.22
C SER A 200 -27.21 23.25 -4.43
N LEU A 201 -26.48 24.02 -5.22
CA LEU A 201 -26.83 25.39 -5.59
C LEU A 201 -28.01 25.43 -6.58
N LEU A 202 -28.11 24.43 -7.46
CA LEU A 202 -29.11 24.41 -8.52
C LEU A 202 -30.45 23.77 -8.13
N VAL A 203 -30.53 23.07 -7.00
CA VAL A 203 -31.71 22.29 -6.59
C VAL A 203 -32.27 22.77 -5.24
N LYS A 204 -33.61 22.77 -5.08
CA LYS A 204 -34.23 23.02 -3.77
C LYS A 204 -33.87 21.88 -2.80
N PRO A 205 -33.30 22.16 -1.62
CA PRO A 205 -32.92 21.11 -0.69
C PRO A 205 -34.17 20.36 -0.23
N ASN A 206 -34.20 19.06 -0.52
CA ASN A 206 -35.20 18.12 -0.03
C ASN A 206 -34.46 16.87 0.51
N PRO A 207 -35.14 16.04 1.34
CA PRO A 207 -34.51 14.85 1.91
C PRO A 207 -33.91 13.92 0.86
N THR A 208 -34.59 13.74 -0.28
CA THR A 208 -34.14 12.86 -1.38
C THR A 208 -32.80 13.29 -1.98
N VAL A 209 -32.61 14.59 -2.23
CA VAL A 209 -31.37 15.17 -2.75
C VAL A 209 -30.25 15.02 -1.74
N ILE A 210 -30.53 15.25 -0.46
CA ILE A 210 -29.56 15.08 0.62
C ILE A 210 -29.09 13.62 0.68
N THR A 211 -30.02 12.65 0.64
CA THR A 211 -29.67 11.22 0.66
C THR A 211 -28.89 10.79 -0.58
N ALA A 212 -29.22 11.33 -1.76
CA ALA A 212 -28.51 11.03 -3.00
C ALA A 212 -27.08 11.58 -2.95
N LEU A 213 -26.88 12.83 -2.53
CA LEU A 213 -25.57 13.44 -2.38
C LEU A 213 -24.74 12.71 -1.31
N ALA A 214 -25.34 12.33 -0.18
CA ALA A 214 -24.65 11.55 0.85
C ALA A 214 -24.18 10.18 0.31
N THR A 215 -25.00 9.51 -0.49
CA THR A 215 -24.63 8.23 -1.13
C THR A 215 -23.43 8.40 -2.06
N VAL A 216 -23.42 9.45 -2.89
CA VAL A 216 -22.28 9.77 -3.75
C VAL A 216 -21.04 10.15 -2.93
N ALA A 217 -21.21 10.88 -1.82
CA ALA A 217 -20.10 11.25 -0.95
C ALA A 217 -19.43 10.03 -0.33
N VAL A 218 -20.21 9.03 0.09
CA VAL A 218 -19.68 7.74 0.58
C VAL A 218 -18.90 7.04 -0.53
N ALA A 219 -19.42 6.98 -1.76
CA ALA A 219 -18.74 6.33 -2.88
C ALA A 219 -17.39 6.98 -3.22
N VAL A 220 -17.34 8.32 -3.32
CA VAL A 220 -16.09 9.06 -3.61
C VAL A 220 -15.09 8.92 -2.45
N SER A 221 -15.56 9.04 -1.20
CA SER A 221 -14.69 8.89 -0.02
C SER A 221 -14.17 7.46 0.11
N GLY A 222 -14.99 6.47 -0.22
CA GLY A 222 -14.60 5.05 -0.26
C GLY A 222 -13.53 4.78 -1.32
N ALA A 223 -13.66 5.38 -2.51
CA ALA A 223 -12.62 5.26 -3.53
C ALA A 223 -11.30 5.92 -3.11
N LEU A 224 -11.35 7.10 -2.48
CA LEU A 224 -10.15 7.74 -1.91
C LEU A 224 -9.51 6.90 -0.80
N PHE A 225 -10.34 6.30 0.06
CA PHE A 225 -9.90 5.33 1.06
C PHE A 225 -9.17 4.16 0.41
N LEU A 226 -9.76 3.52 -0.60
CA LEU A 226 -9.15 2.39 -1.32
C LEU A 226 -7.80 2.77 -1.94
N ILE A 227 -7.69 3.96 -2.53
CA ILE A 227 -6.43 4.42 -3.13
C ILE A 227 -5.33 4.52 -2.06
N VAL A 228 -5.63 5.09 -0.88
CA VAL A 228 -4.64 5.21 0.20
C VAL A 228 -4.28 3.82 0.73
N GLU A 229 -5.27 3.00 0.95
CA GLU A 229 -5.14 1.66 1.51
C GLU A 229 -4.28 0.74 0.62
N LEU A 230 -4.49 0.79 -0.69
CA LEU A 230 -3.70 0.03 -1.67
C LEU A 230 -2.26 0.55 -1.83
N ASN A 231 -2.01 1.82 -1.51
CA ASN A 231 -0.67 2.40 -1.51
C ASN A 231 0.10 2.11 -0.21
N THR A 232 -0.55 1.54 0.81
CA THR A 232 0.09 1.17 2.08
C THR A 232 0.00 -0.36 2.33
N PRO A 233 0.62 -1.21 1.49
CA PRO A 233 0.39 -2.66 1.50
C PRO A 233 0.82 -3.38 2.80
N PHE A 234 1.75 -2.80 3.56
CA PHE A 234 2.20 -3.33 4.86
C PHE A 234 1.52 -2.65 6.06
N SER A 235 0.75 -1.59 5.86
CA SER A 235 0.06 -0.87 6.94
C SER A 235 -1.38 -0.52 6.57
N GLY A 236 -2.34 -1.02 7.33
CA GLY A 236 -3.75 -0.79 7.00
C GLY A 236 -4.68 -1.92 7.44
N VAL A 237 -5.93 -1.80 7.03
CA VAL A 237 -6.98 -2.81 7.05
C VAL A 237 -6.75 -3.89 5.97
N MET A 238 -6.24 -3.55 4.78
CA MET A 238 -5.91 -4.49 3.69
C MET A 238 -4.42 -4.81 3.63
N GLN A 239 -3.84 -5.10 4.79
CA GLN A 239 -2.47 -5.59 4.88
C GLN A 239 -2.30 -6.89 4.06
N LEU A 240 -1.12 -7.05 3.47
CA LEU A 240 -0.68 -8.31 2.90
C LEU A 240 -0.89 -9.44 3.93
N SER A 241 -1.41 -10.57 3.46
CA SER A 241 -1.59 -11.75 4.33
C SER A 241 -0.22 -12.26 4.79
N SER A 242 -0.13 -12.64 6.06
CA SER A 242 1.02 -13.34 6.63
C SER A 242 1.07 -14.82 6.26
N GLY A 243 0.06 -15.35 5.55
CA GLY A 243 -0.03 -16.77 5.16
C GLY A 243 1.21 -17.28 4.40
N PRO A 244 1.72 -16.55 3.39
CA PRO A 244 2.97 -16.89 2.72
C PRO A 244 4.19 -16.93 3.66
N ALA A 245 4.26 -16.04 4.66
CA ALA A 245 5.35 -16.05 5.65
C ALA A 245 5.30 -17.31 6.53
N HIS A 246 4.12 -17.70 7.00
CA HIS A 246 3.91 -18.94 7.76
C HIS A 246 4.26 -20.18 6.91
N ALA A 247 3.92 -20.17 5.63
CA ALA A 247 4.27 -21.25 4.70
C ALA A 247 5.80 -21.39 4.53
N VAL A 248 6.53 -20.27 4.44
CA VAL A 248 8.00 -20.28 4.43
C VAL A 248 8.57 -20.85 5.72
N LEU A 249 8.08 -20.42 6.89
CA LEU A 249 8.55 -20.94 8.17
C LEU A 249 8.31 -22.44 8.32
N THR A 250 7.19 -22.94 7.78
CA THR A 250 6.91 -24.37 7.74
C THR A 250 7.87 -25.12 6.81
N ALA A 251 8.17 -24.53 5.64
CA ALA A 251 9.10 -25.10 4.66
C ALA A 251 10.56 -25.11 5.11
N LEU A 252 10.98 -24.13 5.92
CA LEU A 252 12.32 -24.08 6.53
C LEU A 252 12.54 -25.19 7.58
N GLY A 253 11.46 -25.81 8.07
CA GLY A 253 11.53 -26.85 9.09
C GLY A 253 11.93 -26.32 10.47
N LYS A 254 12.04 -27.23 11.44
CA LYS A 254 12.55 -26.92 12.78
C LYS A 254 14.07 -26.99 12.83
#